data_AF-A0AAV2D6Q1-F1
#
_entry.id   AF-A0AAV2D6Q1-F1
#
_cell.length_a   1.000
_cell.length_b   1.000
_cell.length_c   1.000
_cell.angle_alpha   90.00
_cell.angle_beta   90.00
_cell.angle_gamma   90.00
#
_symmetry.space_group_name_H-M   'P 1'
#
loop_
_entity.id
_entity.type
_entity.pdbx_description
1 polymer ?
#
loop_
_entity_poly.entity_id
_entity_poly.type
_entity_poly.pdbx_seq_one_letter_code
_entity_poly.pdbx_strand_id
1 'polypeptide(L)'
;MDTDDRALSIYRAARTIKRKDNSLYNALRSIYEDSIFVGEVSQLRPELPLLADLRCGFWYSHGFVAMCYFKSTDGHTNDCSFSTALVLLSVGP
;
A
#
# COMPACT_ATOMS: atom_id res chain seq x y z
N MET A 1 -20.12 43.83 -13.70
CA MET A 1 -20.64 43.36 -12.39
C MET A 1 -20.38 41.87 -12.39
N ASP A 2 -19.24 41.51 -11.83
CA ASP A 2 -18.63 40.18 -11.91
C ASP A 2 -19.15 39.38 -10.71
N THR A 3 -20.12 38.51 -10.93
CA THR A 3 -20.60 37.54 -9.94
C THR A 3 -20.56 36.15 -10.57
N ASP A 4 -19.39 35.75 -11.04
CA ASP A 4 -19.05 34.34 -11.21
C ASP A 4 -18.50 33.84 -9.87
N ASP A 5 -19.36 33.81 -8.86
CA ASP A 5 -19.17 33.01 -7.65
C ASP A 5 -19.21 31.55 -8.09
N ARG A 6 -18.08 31.09 -8.63
CA ARG A 6 -17.79 29.73 -9.07
C ARG A 6 -17.91 28.80 -7.88
N ALA A 7 -19.13 28.37 -7.58
CA ALA A 7 -19.37 27.23 -6.73
C ALA A 7 -18.60 26.04 -7.32
N LEU A 8 -17.42 25.76 -6.75
CA LEU A 8 -16.63 24.60 -7.10
C LEU A 8 -17.52 23.39 -6.87
N SER A 9 -17.97 22.74 -7.94
CA SER A 9 -18.70 21.49 -7.78
C SER A 9 -17.86 20.55 -6.93
N ILE A 10 -18.50 19.79 -6.05
CA ILE A 10 -17.84 18.86 -5.12
C ILE A 10 -16.81 18.01 -5.86
N TYR A 11 -17.14 17.60 -7.08
CA TYR A 11 -16.24 16.89 -8.00
C TYR A 11 -14.95 17.66 -8.33
N ARG A 12 -15.04 18.95 -8.68
CA ARG A 12 -13.88 19.80 -9.01
C ARG A 12 -13.03 20.09 -7.78
N ALA A 13 -13.64 20.29 -6.62
CA ALA A 13 -12.94 20.44 -5.35
C ALA A 13 -12.15 19.15 -5.00
N ALA A 14 -12.81 17.99 -5.01
CA ALA A 14 -12.18 16.70 -4.73
C ALA A 14 -11.04 16.36 -5.71
N ARG A 15 -11.23 16.62 -7.01
CA ARG A 15 -10.18 16.42 -8.02
C ARG A 15 -8.98 17.34 -7.81
N THR A 16 -9.21 18.58 -7.37
CA THR A 16 -8.13 19.54 -7.09
C THR A 16 -7.32 19.12 -5.87
N ILE A 17 -7.99 18.65 -4.81
CA ILE A 17 -7.34 18.08 -3.62
C ILE A 17 -6.50 16.86 -4.02
N LYS A 18 -7.08 15.89 -4.71
CA LYS A 18 -6.37 14.69 -5.19
C LYS A 18 -5.15 15.01 -6.05
N ARG A 19 -5.21 16.06 -6.88
CA ARG A 19 -4.05 16.53 -7.66
C ARG A 19 -2.94 17.11 -6.79
N LYS A 20 -3.27 17.82 -5.72
CA LYS A 20 -2.29 18.36 -4.76
C LYS A 20 -1.66 17.25 -3.92
N ASP A 21 -2.45 16.24 -3.57
CA ASP A 21 -1.99 15.09 -2.79
C ASP A 21 -1.05 14.20 -3.60
N ASN A 22 -1.26 14.06 -4.91
CA ASN A 22 -0.41 13.25 -5.79
C ASN A 22 0.89 13.97 -6.23
N SER A 23 1.53 14.69 -5.31
CA SER A 23 2.84 15.29 -5.55
C SER A 23 3.96 14.27 -5.34
N LEU A 24 5.10 14.45 -6.02
CA LEU A 24 6.29 13.62 -5.81
C LEU A 24 6.73 13.60 -4.34
N TYR A 25 6.67 14.76 -3.68
CA TYR A 25 7.00 14.87 -2.26
C TYR A 25 6.11 13.99 -1.39
N ASN A 26 4.80 14.05 -1.58
CA ASN A 26 3.86 13.24 -0.80
C ASN A 26 4.03 11.75 -1.08
N ALA A 27 4.33 11.37 -2.33
CA ALA A 27 4.62 9.98 -2.67
C ALA A 27 5.86 9.47 -1.93
N LEU A 28 6.99 10.20 -2.02
CA LEU A 28 8.23 9.83 -1.32
C LEU A 28 8.05 9.83 0.21
N ARG A 29 7.29 10.79 0.74
CA ARG A 29 6.99 10.85 2.16
C ARG A 29 6.16 9.64 2.61
N SER A 30 5.13 9.26 1.86
CA SER A 30 4.33 8.07 2.13
C SER A 30 5.20 6.82 2.14
N ILE A 31 6.08 6.65 1.14
CA ILE A 31 7.02 5.52 1.07
C ILE A 31 7.93 5.48 2.31
N TYR A 32 8.46 6.63 2.72
CA TYR A 32 9.31 6.72 3.90
C TYR A 32 8.56 6.35 5.18
N GLU A 33 7.37 6.90 5.40
CA GLU A 33 6.53 6.59 6.56
C GLU A 33 6.15 5.10 6.59
N ASP A 34 5.77 4.53 5.44
CA ASP A 34 5.49 3.09 5.30
C ASP A 34 6.73 2.23 5.62
N SER A 35 7.92 2.67 5.22
CA SER A 35 9.17 1.94 5.51
C SER A 35 9.48 1.86 7.00
N ILE A 36 9.21 2.94 7.75
CA ILE A 36 9.37 2.97 9.20
C ILE A 36 8.35 2.02 9.85
N PHE A 37 7.09 2.11 9.44
CA PHE A 37 6.01 1.26 9.96
C PHE A 37 6.29 -0.24 9.75
N VAL A 38 6.73 -0.64 8.55
CA VAL A 38 7.09 -2.03 8.27
C VAL A 38 8.25 -2.49 9.16
N GLY A 39 9.24 -1.62 9.41
CA GLY A 39 10.33 -1.89 10.34
C GLY A 39 9.85 -2.12 11.77
N GLU A 40 8.97 -1.25 12.28
CA GLU A 40 8.38 -1.38 13.63
C GLU A 40 7.58 -2.68 13.78
N VAL A 41 6.71 -2.99 12.81
CA VAL A 41 5.90 -4.21 12.83
C VAL A 41 6.79 -5.46 12.79
N SER A 42 7.84 -5.45 11.97
CA SER A 42 8.79 -6.56 11.89
C SER A 42 9.52 -6.80 13.21
N GLN A 43 9.82 -5.75 13.98
CA GLN A 43 10.43 -5.87 15.30
C GLN A 43 9.45 -6.38 16.36
N LEU A 44 8.18 -5.97 16.27
CA LEU A 44 7.12 -6.42 17.19
C LEU A 44 6.72 -7.88 16.96
N ARG A 45 6.90 -8.40 15.74
CA ARG A 45 6.49 -9.76 15.32
C ARG A 45 7.65 -10.51 14.64
N PRO A 46 8.74 -10.81 15.37
CA PRO A 46 9.95 -11.41 14.77
C PRO A 46 9.74 -12.85 14.29
N GLU A 47 8.70 -13.53 14.79
CA GLU A 47 8.34 -14.88 14.34
C GLU A 47 7.61 -14.93 12.99
N LEU A 48 7.14 -13.79 12.47
CA LEU A 48 6.53 -13.70 11.16
C LEU A 48 7.58 -13.32 10.10
N PRO A 49 7.71 -14.11 9.01
CA PRO A 49 8.66 -13.77 7.94
C PRO A 49 8.21 -12.51 7.22
N LEU A 50 9.13 -11.56 7.04
CA LEU A 50 8.90 -10.37 6.23
C LEU A 50 9.16 -10.70 4.75
N LEU A 51 8.14 -10.50 3.91
CA LEU A 51 8.22 -10.70 2.46
C LEU A 51 8.04 -9.37 1.74
N ALA A 52 8.87 -9.12 0.74
CA ALA A 52 8.73 -7.95 -0.12
C ALA A 52 7.85 -8.26 -1.34
N ASP A 53 6.72 -7.56 -1.50
CA ASP A 53 5.96 -7.55 -2.76
C ASP A 53 6.77 -6.83 -3.85
N LEU A 54 7.02 -7.47 -4.98
CA LEU A 54 7.76 -6.91 -6.11
C LEU A 54 7.06 -5.71 -6.76
N ARG A 55 5.79 -5.43 -6.44
CA ARG A 55 5.13 -4.19 -6.87
C ARG A 55 5.62 -2.96 -6.10
N CYS A 56 5.89 -3.09 -4.81
CA CYS A 56 6.25 -1.96 -3.94
C CYS A 56 6.97 -2.33 -2.63
N GLY A 57 6.87 -3.57 -2.15
CA GLY A 57 7.49 -4.05 -0.92
C GLY A 57 9.01 -3.84 -0.82
N PHE A 58 9.72 -3.80 -1.96
CA PHE A 58 11.16 -3.48 -1.97
C PHE A 58 11.47 -2.04 -1.50
N TRP A 59 10.48 -1.15 -1.54
CA TRP A 59 10.64 0.24 -1.15
C TRP A 59 10.53 0.43 0.36
N TYR A 60 9.99 -0.56 1.09
CA TYR A 60 9.65 -0.43 2.51
C TYR A 60 10.66 -1.10 3.44
N SER A 61 11.43 -2.09 3.00
CA SER A 61 12.42 -2.76 3.85
C SER A 61 13.52 -3.43 3.02
N HIS A 62 14.73 -3.45 3.57
CA HIS A 62 15.87 -4.20 3.01
C HIS A 62 16.07 -5.57 3.69
N GLY A 63 15.34 -5.85 4.78
CA GLY A 63 15.53 -7.03 5.63
C GLY A 63 14.42 -8.08 5.46
N PHE A 64 14.06 -8.41 4.22
CA PHE A 64 13.04 -9.43 3.92
C PHE A 64 13.71 -10.78 3.59
N VAL A 65 12.99 -11.87 3.88
CA VAL A 65 13.50 -13.23 3.66
C VAL A 65 13.28 -13.72 2.22
N ALA A 66 12.27 -13.16 1.53
CA ALA A 66 11.92 -13.52 0.17
C ALA A 66 11.13 -12.40 -0.51
N MET A 67 11.07 -12.48 -1.85
CA MET A 67 10.25 -11.60 -2.68
C MET A 67 9.03 -12.36 -3.17
N CYS A 68 7.86 -11.73 -3.19
CA CYS A 68 6.63 -12.26 -3.76
C CYS A 68 6.04 -11.27 -4.77
N TYR A 69 5.07 -11.68 -5.58
CA TYR A 69 4.38 -10.76 -6.49
C TYR A 69 2.88 -10.96 -6.34
N PHE A 70 2.22 -10.03 -5.65
CA PHE A 70 0.77 -10.10 -5.48
C PHE A 70 0.10 -9.53 -6.73
N LYS A 71 -0.51 -10.38 -7.56
CA LYS A 71 -1.47 -9.88 -8.55
C LYS A 71 -2.78 -9.59 -7.84
N SER A 72 -3.30 -8.38 -8.01
CA SER A 72 -4.73 -8.16 -7.79
C SER A 72 -5.46 -9.05 -8.79
N THR A 73 -6.18 -10.06 -8.33
CA THR A 73 -6.97 -10.92 -9.20
C THR A 73 -7.99 -10.06 -9.92
N ASP A 74 -7.86 -9.99 -11.23
CA ASP A 74 -8.86 -9.50 -12.16
C ASP A 74 -10.08 -10.43 -12.10
N GLY A 75 -11.08 -10.07 -11.29
CA GLY A 75 -12.47 -10.25 -11.69
C GLY A 75 -13.25 -11.49 -11.23
N HIS A 76 -12.83 -12.23 -10.20
CA HIS A 76 -13.69 -13.27 -9.60
C HIS A 76 -14.05 -12.97 -8.14
N THR A 77 -15.19 -12.31 -7.97
CA THR A 77 -15.93 -12.17 -6.71
C THR A 77 -16.17 -13.55 -6.09
N ASN A 78 -15.77 -13.73 -4.83
CA ASN A 78 -16.01 -14.87 -3.92
C ASN A 78 -14.89 -15.90 -3.73
N ASP A 79 -13.79 -15.84 -4.47
CA ASP A 79 -12.63 -16.70 -4.20
C ASP A 79 -11.48 -15.86 -3.65
N CYS A 80 -11.39 -15.78 -2.32
CA CYS A 80 -10.12 -15.53 -1.63
C CYS A 80 -9.21 -16.76 -1.80
N SER A 81 -9.00 -17.20 -3.06
CA SER A 81 -7.97 -18.14 -3.43
C SER A 81 -6.63 -17.42 -3.29
N PHE A 82 -6.19 -17.34 -2.05
CA PHE A 82 -4.86 -16.97 -1.65
C PHE A 82 -3.91 -17.85 -2.46
N SER A 83 -3.10 -17.26 -3.35
CA SER A 83 -1.95 -17.99 -3.86
C SER A 83 -0.97 -18.12 -2.69
N THR A 84 -1.03 -19.25 -2.00
CA THR A 84 -0.31 -19.60 -0.77
C THR A 84 1.18 -19.85 -0.98
N ALA A 85 1.81 -19.23 -1.97
CA ALA A 85 3.27 -19.26 -2.09
C ALA A 85 3.97 -18.34 -1.07
N LEU A 86 3.42 -18.21 0.14
CA LEU A 86 4.12 -18.23 1.42
C LEU A 86 3.08 -18.34 2.55
N VAL A 87 3.31 -19.34 3.41
CA VAL A 87 2.38 -19.91 4.39
C VAL A 87 1.83 -18.87 5.38
N LEU A 88 0.51 -18.71 5.37
CA LEU A 88 -0.30 -18.24 6.49
C LEU A 88 -0.50 -19.44 7.42
N LEU A 89 0.04 -19.40 8.65
CA LEU A 89 -0.26 -20.29 9.78
C LEU A 89 -0.10 -21.81 9.54
N SER A 90 1.06 -22.38 9.85
CA SER A 90 1.17 -23.78 10.27
C SER A 90 1.28 -23.84 11.79
N VAL A 91 0.16 -23.99 12.49
CA VAL A 91 0.15 -24.51 13.86
C VAL A 91 0.13 -26.02 13.76
N GLY A 92 1.10 -26.68 14.39
CA GLY A 92 0.92 -28.02 14.91
C GLY A 92 2.23 -28.75 15.16
N PRO A 93 2.24 -29.69 16.11
CA PRO A 93 1.68 -29.64 17.47
C PRO A 93 2.57 -28.85 18.46
#